data_AF-A0A177L4T4-F1
#
_entry.id   AF-A0A177L4T4-F1
#
_cell.length_a   1.000
_cell.length_b   1.000
_cell.length_c   1.000
_cell.angle_alpha   90.00
_cell.angle_beta   90.00
_cell.angle_gamma   90.00
#
_symmetry.space_group_name_H-M   'P 1'
#
loop_
_entity.id
_entity.type
_entity.pdbx_description
1 polymer ?
#
loop_
_entity_poly.entity_id
_entity_poly.type
_entity_poly.pdbx_seq_one_letter_code
_entity_poly.pdbx_strand_id
1 'polypeptide(L)'
;MMKQDPFKEEPHLRTKLDEYHVDVPDFPMKLKRKRWEQLINVLASPAKNPLEPFISTTNGFIFLKMAPIAGTAALTLIQVLIFL
;
A
#
# COMPACT_ATOMS: atom_id res chain seq x y z
N MET A 1 -15.66 7.81 13.53
CA MET A 1 -16.87 6.96 13.40
C MET A 1 -17.42 7.15 12.00
N MET A 2 -17.22 6.18 11.11
CA MET A 2 -17.81 6.22 9.76
C MET A 2 -19.34 6.17 9.91
N LYS A 3 -20.05 7.14 9.34
CA LYS A 3 -21.51 7.23 9.40
C LYS A 3 -22.12 5.98 8.77
N GLN A 4 -23.08 5.38 9.50
CA GLN A 4 -23.98 4.37 9.00
C GLN A 4 -24.66 4.88 7.73
N ASP A 5 -24.57 4.11 6.65
CA ASP A 5 -25.26 4.23 5.37
C ASP A 5 -25.64 5.66 4.94
N PRO A 6 -24.89 6.29 4.01
CA PRO A 6 -25.13 7.66 3.57
C PRO A 6 -26.50 7.87 2.90
N PHE A 7 -27.20 6.80 2.52
CA PHE A 7 -28.50 6.87 1.85
C PHE A 7 -29.69 6.67 2.79
N LYS A 8 -29.46 6.56 4.10
CA LYS A 8 -30.52 6.30 5.10
C LYS A 8 -31.60 7.39 5.14
N GLU A 9 -31.24 8.63 4.81
CA GLU A 9 -32.15 9.78 4.82
C GLU A 9 -32.90 9.96 3.49
N GLU A 10 -32.59 9.17 2.45
CA GLU A 10 -33.08 9.38 1.08
C GLU A 10 -33.74 8.12 0.50
N PRO A 11 -35.00 7.83 0.87
CA PRO A 11 -35.67 6.57 0.53
C PRO A 11 -35.86 6.39 -0.98
N HIS A 12 -36.06 7.47 -1.74
CA HIS A 12 -36.22 7.41 -3.19
C HIS A 12 -34.95 6.96 -3.92
N LEU A 13 -33.78 7.36 -3.43
CA LEU A 13 -32.48 6.98 -4.00
C LEU A 13 -32.16 5.53 -3.72
N ARG A 14 -32.50 5.02 -2.53
CA ARG A 14 -32.36 3.59 -2.21
C ARG A 14 -33.16 2.71 -3.16
N THR A 15 -34.43 3.05 -3.39
CA THR A 15 -35.29 2.29 -4.33
C THR A 15 -34.74 2.26 -5.75
N LYS A 16 -34.12 3.35 -6.21
CA LYS A 16 -33.49 3.42 -7.53
C LYS A 16 -32.17 2.68 -7.62
N LEU A 17 -31.41 2.60 -6.55
CA LEU A 17 -30.17 1.83 -6.49
C LEU A 17 -30.45 0.32 -6.40
N ASP A 18 -31.50 -0.07 -5.68
CA ASP A 18 -31.94 -1.47 -5.55
C ASP A 18 -32.68 -1.98 -6.81
N GLU A 19 -33.09 -1.09 -7.72
CA GLU A 19 -33.74 -1.44 -9.00
C GLU A 19 -32.81 -2.25 -9.91
N TYR A 20 -31.50 -2.05 -9.79
CA TYR A 20 -30.49 -2.80 -10.55
C TYR A 20 -29.74 -3.75 -9.63
N HIS A 21 -30.20 -5.01 -9.59
CA HIS A 21 -29.45 -6.08 -8.92
C HIS A 21 -28.22 -6.40 -9.76
N VAL A 22 -27.07 -5.85 -9.37
CA VAL A 22 -25.79 -6.21 -9.95
C VAL A 22 -25.28 -7.43 -9.20
N ASP A 23 -25.04 -8.53 -9.90
CA ASP A 23 -24.33 -9.67 -9.35
C ASP A 23 -22.91 -9.22 -8.99
N VAL A 24 -22.72 -8.83 -7.72
CA VAL A 24 -21.40 -8.53 -7.19
C VAL A 24 -20.72 -9.87 -6.94
N PRO A 25 -19.63 -10.19 -7.64
CA PRO A 25 -18.92 -11.44 -7.39
C PRO A 25 -18.40 -11.42 -5.94
N ASP A 26 -18.52 -12.56 -5.26
CA ASP A 26 -17.91 -12.74 -3.95
C ASP A 26 -16.39 -12.61 -4.09
N PHE A 27 -15.86 -11.45 -3.74
CA PHE A 27 -14.43 -11.26 -3.63
C PHE A 27 -13.99 -11.94 -2.33
N PRO A 28 -13.20 -13.02 -2.38
CA PRO A 28 -12.58 -13.54 -1.17
C PRO A 28 -11.59 -12.48 -0.72
N MET A 29 -12.04 -11.57 0.15
CA MET A 29 -11.18 -10.62 0.83
C MET A 29 -10.35 -11.47 1.79
N LYS A 30 -9.28 -12.09 1.26
CA LYS A 30 -8.43 -13.00 2.03
C LYS A 30 -7.81 -12.17 3.15
N LEU A 31 -8.43 -12.25 4.33
CA LEU A 31 -8.06 -11.59 5.58
C LEU A 31 -6.70 -12.05 6.15
N LYS A 32 -5.87 -12.70 5.34
CA LYS A 32 -4.52 -13.15 5.68
C LYS A 32 -3.52 -12.82 4.57
N ARG A 33 -3.53 -11.59 4.05
CA ARG A 33 -2.42 -11.16 3.18
C ARG A 33 -1.15 -11.08 4.03
N LYS A 34 -0.18 -11.95 3.74
CA LYS A 34 1.17 -11.87 4.32
C LYS A 34 1.72 -10.44 4.12
N ARG A 35 2.57 -9.96 5.03
CA ARG A 35 3.22 -8.62 4.93
C ARG A 35 3.84 -8.37 3.54
N TRP A 36 4.37 -9.42 2.91
CA TRP A 36 4.87 -9.39 1.54
C TRP A 36 3.79 -9.15 0.49
N GLU A 37 2.63 -9.79 0.58
CA GLU A 37 1.51 -9.57 -0.35
C GLU A 37 0.91 -8.16 -0.20
N GLN A 38 0.94 -7.59 1.01
CA GLN A 38 0.58 -6.19 1.23
C GLN A 38 1.58 -5.25 0.55
N LEU A 39 2.89 -5.52 0.66
CA LEU A 39 3.93 -4.79 -0.06
C LEU A 39 3.73 -4.85 -1.58
N ILE A 40 3.54 -6.05 -2.13
CA ILE A 40 3.30 -6.22 -3.57
C ILE A 40 2.03 -5.51 -4.00
N ASN A 41 0.94 -5.59 -3.24
CA ASN A 41 -0.31 -4.93 -3.58
C ASN A 41 -0.20 -3.39 -3.50
N VAL A 42 0.66 -2.86 -2.63
CA VAL A 42 1.01 -1.43 -2.59
C VAL A 42 1.86 -1.03 -3.79
N LEU A 43 2.81 -1.87 -4.21
CA LEU A 43 3.67 -1.60 -5.37
C LEU A 43 2.94 -1.77 -6.71
N ALA A 44 2.00 -2.71 -6.79
CA ALA A 44 1.18 -2.99 -7.97
C ALA A 44 -0.09 -2.15 -8.01
N SER A 45 -0.39 -1.40 -6.94
CA SER A 45 -1.50 -0.46 -6.91
C SER A 45 -1.28 0.60 -8.00
N PRO A 46 -2.26 0.80 -8.90
CA PRO A 46 -2.17 1.85 -9.92
C PRO A 46 -2.18 3.27 -9.32
N ALA A 47 -2.48 3.41 -8.02
CA ALA A 47 -2.49 4.69 -7.33
C ALA A 47 -1.15 4.98 -6.62
N LYS A 48 -0.57 6.12 -7.00
CA LYS A 48 0.50 6.88 -6.36
C LYS A 48 1.80 6.12 -6.12
N ASN A 49 2.85 6.53 -6.84
CA ASN A 49 4.17 5.93 -6.71
C ASN A 49 4.69 6.18 -5.28
N PRO A 50 4.92 5.15 -4.45
CA PRO A 50 5.37 5.34 -3.07
C PRO A 50 6.79 5.93 -2.99
N LEU A 51 7.55 5.88 -4.09
CA LEU A 51 8.88 6.45 -4.20
C LEU A 51 8.86 7.92 -4.65
N GLU A 52 7.72 8.43 -5.09
CA GLU A 52 7.55 9.81 -5.58
C GLU A 52 8.11 10.88 -4.63
N PRO A 53 7.93 10.79 -3.29
CA PRO A 53 8.51 11.76 -2.35
C PRO A 53 10.05 11.74 -2.29
N PHE A 54 10.65 10.57 -2.55
CA PHE A 54 12.11 10.41 -2.56
C PHE A 54 12.72 10.90 -3.87
N ILE A 55 11.97 10.88 -4.96
CA ILE A 55 12.44 11.34 -6.28
C ILE A 55 12.22 12.86 -6.43
N SER A 56 11.18 13.41 -5.80
CA SER A 56 10.80 14.83 -5.91
C SER A 56 11.66 15.79 -5.09
N THR A 57 12.47 15.30 -4.16
CA THR A 57 13.25 16.12 -3.21
C THR A 57 14.74 15.82 -3.34
N THR A 58 15.60 16.84 -3.40
CA THR A 58 17.06 16.69 -3.49
C THR A 58 17.65 15.80 -2.40
N ASN A 59 17.14 15.91 -1.16
CA ASN A 59 17.56 15.04 -0.05
C ASN A 59 17.11 13.58 -0.25
N GLY A 60 15.94 13.35 -0.84
CA GLY A 60 15.46 12.00 -1.17
C GLY A 60 16.30 11.32 -2.23
N PHE A 61 16.76 12.08 -3.24
CA PHE A 61 17.66 11.58 -4.27
C PHE A 61 19.04 11.19 -3.70
N ILE A 62 19.59 12.02 -2.81
CA ILE A 62 20.84 11.70 -2.10
C ILE A 62 20.64 10.45 -1.24
N PHE A 63 19.55 10.35 -0.50
CA PHE A 63 19.24 9.17 0.31
C PHE A 63 19.13 7.89 -0.53
N LEU A 64 18.44 7.95 -1.67
CA LEU A 64 18.28 6.81 -2.59
C LEU A 64 19.64 6.32 -3.13
N LYS A 65 20.59 7.23 -3.33
CA LYS A 65 21.94 6.90 -3.81
C LYS A 65 22.86 6.40 -2.69
N MET A 66 22.72 6.93 -1.48
CA MET A 66 23.61 6.62 -0.35
C MET A 66 23.16 5.41 0.46
N ALA A 67 21.86 5.10 0.50
CA ALA A 67 21.32 3.97 1.24
C ALA A 67 21.95 2.60 0.85
N PRO A 68 22.18 2.29 -0.44
CA PRO A 68 22.86 1.06 -0.82
C PRO A 68 24.30 0.99 -0.32
N ILE A 69 25.03 2.11 -0.37
CA ILE A 69 26.43 2.21 0.07
C ILE A 69 26.54 2.03 1.59
N ALA A 70 25.66 2.69 2.34
CA ALA A 70 25.57 2.53 3.78
C ALA A 70 25.17 1.09 4.15
N GLY A 71 24.25 0.50 3.38
CA GLY A 71 23.81 -0.88 3.54
C GLY A 71 24.92 -1.90 3.34
N THR A 72 25.75 -1.76 2.29
CA THR A 72 26.89 -2.64 2.07
C THR A 72 27.94 -2.50 3.17
N ALA A 73 28.26 -1.28 3.59
CA ALA A 73 29.19 -1.05 4.70
C ALA A 73 28.70 -1.64 6.03
N ALA A 74 27.40 -1.55 6.31
CA ALA A 74 26.82 -2.17 7.50
C ALA A 74 26.87 -3.70 7.41
N LEU A 75 26.56 -4.27 6.24
CA LEU A 75 26.61 -5.71 6.02
C LEU A 75 28.03 -6.27 6.14
N THR A 76 29.05 -5.56 5.63
CA THR A 76 30.45 -6.00 5.77
C THR A 76 30.90 -5.95 7.23
N LEU A 77 30.52 -4.93 8.00
CA LEU A 77 30.81 -4.85 9.44
C LEU A 77 30.15 -6.00 10.21
N ILE A 78 28.88 -6.32 9.91
CA ILE A 78 28.18 -7.46 10.48
C ILE A 78 28.87 -8.77 10.12
N GLN A 79 29.28 -8.93 8.85
CA GLN A 79 30.00 -10.11 8.39
C GLN A 79 31.32 -10.29 9.14
N VAL A 80 32.09 -9.21 9.33
CA VAL A 80 33.32 -9.25 10.14
C VAL A 80 32.99 -9.66 11.57
N LEU A 81 31.97 -9.08 12.21
CA LEU A 81 31.60 -9.44 13.59
C LEU A 81 31.14 -10.90 13.77
N ILE A 82 30.57 -11.52 12.74
CA ILE A 82 30.06 -12.90 12.79
C ILE A 82 31.14 -13.93 12.42
N PHE A 83 32.03 -13.58 11.49
CA PHE A 83 33.01 -14.51 10.91
C PHE A 83 34.45 -14.31 11.42
N LEU A 84 34.69 -13.30 12.27
CA LEU A 84 35.97 -13.08 12.96
C LEU A 84 36.01 -13.83 14.30
#